data_AF-A0A379BX30-F1
#
_entry.id   AF-A0A379BX30-F1
#
_cell.length_a   1.000
_cell.length_b   1.000
_cell.length_c   1.000
_cell.angle_alpha   90.00
_cell.angle_beta   90.00
_cell.angle_gamma   90.00
#
_symmetry.space_group_name_H-M   'P 1'
#
loop_
_entity.id
_entity.type
_entity.pdbx_description
1 polymer ?
#
loop_
_entity_poly.entity_id
_entity_poly.type
_entity_poly.pdbx_seq_one_letter_code
_entity_poly.pdbx_strand_id
1 'polypeptide(L)'
;MNTNELLNEREKTHGDFVSGAESFYSLMKPIIDSQLFERNKVAAYAMTMIQAKVTRICNGNESFPDHWEDIIGYASLALGKQFEPQQAVSVPVVDYIKTQNMTANRE
;
A
#
# COMPACT_ATOMS: atom_id res chain seq x y z
N MET A 1 2.60 -27.21 4.56
CA MET A 1 3.66 -26.27 4.15
C MET A 1 4.68 -26.19 5.26
N ASN A 2 5.96 -26.46 4.97
CA ASN A 2 7.06 -26.21 5.91
C ASN A 2 7.55 -24.76 5.81
N THR A 3 8.41 -24.33 6.72
CA THR A 3 8.91 -22.94 6.77
C THR A 3 9.58 -22.51 5.47
N ASN A 4 10.40 -23.36 4.87
CA ASN A 4 11.13 -23.01 3.64
C ASN A 4 10.18 -22.86 2.45
N GLU A 5 9.18 -23.73 2.35
CA GLU A 5 8.13 -23.59 1.34
C GLU A 5 7.39 -22.26 1.51
N LEU A 6 7.05 -21.87 2.74
CA LEU A 6 6.38 -20.60 3.02
C LEU A 6 7.24 -19.39 2.63
N LEU A 7 8.53 -19.42 2.95
CA LEU A 7 9.46 -18.36 2.60
C LEU A 7 9.59 -18.23 1.09
N ASN A 8 9.73 -19.34 0.37
CA ASN A 8 9.83 -19.35 -1.10
C ASN A 8 8.56 -18.81 -1.76
N GLU A 9 7.36 -19.16 -1.27
CA GLU A 9 6.12 -18.58 -1.81
C GLU A 9 5.99 -17.08 -1.50
N ARG A 10 6.43 -16.65 -0.32
CA ARG A 10 6.38 -15.24 0.07
C ARG A 10 7.39 -14.40 -0.70
N GLU A 11 8.57 -14.92 -1.01
CA GLU A 11 9.57 -14.20 -1.79
C GLU A 11 9.02 -13.77 -3.16
N LYS A 12 8.20 -14.61 -3.82
CA LYS A 12 7.55 -14.29 -5.10
C LYS A 12 6.65 -13.04 -5.07
N THR A 13 6.10 -12.71 -3.90
CA THR A 13 5.17 -11.58 -3.72
C THR A 13 5.79 -10.42 -2.96
N HIS A 14 6.72 -10.70 -2.05
CA HIS A 14 7.30 -9.75 -1.10
C HIS A 14 8.76 -9.36 -1.42
N GLY A 15 9.39 -10.04 -2.38
CA GLY A 15 10.79 -9.87 -2.71
C GLY A 15 11.74 -10.51 -1.69
N ASP A 16 13.03 -10.41 -1.99
CA ASP A 16 14.11 -10.80 -1.09
C ASP A 16 14.06 -10.01 0.23
N PHE A 17 14.33 -10.70 1.34
CA PHE A 17 14.26 -10.12 2.67
C PHE A 17 15.35 -9.08 2.92
N VAL A 18 16.58 -9.32 2.46
CA VAL A 18 17.73 -8.44 2.71
C VAL A 18 17.56 -7.12 1.95
N SER A 19 17.26 -7.20 0.66
CA SER A 19 17.01 -6.04 -0.20
C SER A 19 15.79 -5.24 0.28
N GLY A 20 14.76 -5.94 0.75
CA GLY A 20 13.60 -5.32 1.38
C GLY A 20 13.95 -4.56 2.66
N ALA A 21 14.83 -5.08 3.52
CA ALA A 21 15.24 -4.41 4.75
C ALA A 21 15.95 -3.07 4.49
N GLU A 22 16.85 -3.02 3.50
CA GLU A 22 17.54 -1.80 3.10
C GLU A 22 16.59 -0.74 2.51
N SER A 23 15.66 -1.20 1.67
CA SER A 23 14.62 -0.36 1.09
C SER A 23 13.72 0.24 2.17
N PHE A 24 13.23 -0.60 3.09
CA PHE A 24 12.37 -0.17 4.19
C PHE A 24 13.07 0.85 5.09
N TYR A 25 14.32 0.59 5.47
CA TYR A 25 15.11 1.53 6.26
C TYR A 25 15.21 2.91 5.59
N SER A 26 15.48 2.93 4.29
CA SER A 26 15.57 4.18 3.52
C SER A 26 14.23 4.92 3.44
N LEU A 27 13.12 4.20 3.25
CA LEU A 27 11.76 4.75 3.20
C LEU A 27 11.28 5.30 4.57
N MET A 28 11.80 4.77 5.67
CA MET A 28 11.43 5.21 7.02
C MET A 28 12.10 6.50 7.48
N LYS A 29 13.23 6.90 6.86
CA LYS A 29 14.00 8.10 7.27
C LYS A 29 13.15 9.37 7.42
N PRO A 30 12.31 9.76 6.43
CA PRO A 30 11.49 10.98 6.57
C PRO A 30 10.50 10.93 7.74
N ILE A 31 9.96 9.75 8.06
CA ILE A 31 9.03 9.58 9.18
C ILE A 31 9.77 9.78 10.50
N ILE A 32 10.95 9.15 10.63
CA ILE A 32 11.81 9.26 11.82
C ILE A 32 12.24 10.71 12.03
N ASP A 33 12.80 11.34 10.99
CA ASP A 33 13.35 12.71 11.06
C ASP A 33 12.26 13.76 11.36
N SER A 34 11.01 13.52 10.94
CA SER A 34 9.89 14.43 11.16
C SER A 34 9.34 14.45 12.60
N GLN A 35 9.88 13.62 13.50
CA GLN A 35 9.37 13.43 14.87
C GLN A 35 7.86 13.07 14.91
N LEU A 36 7.34 12.43 13.86
CA LEU A 36 5.91 12.09 13.78
C LEU A 36 5.49 11.14 14.90
N PHE A 37 6.37 10.23 15.32
CA PHE A 37 6.14 9.32 16.44
C PHE A 37 5.77 10.05 17.74
N GLU A 38 6.29 11.25 17.96
CA GLU A 38 6.00 12.01 19.18
C GLU A 38 4.75 12.86 19.06
N ARG A 39 4.44 13.34 17.85
CA ARG A 39 3.26 14.18 17.59
C ARG A 39 1.98 13.37 17.42
N ASN A 40 2.06 12.22 16.76
CA ASN A 40 0.91 11.38 16.45
C ASN A 40 1.31 9.92 16.21
N LYS A 41 1.23 9.10 17.27
CA LYS A 41 1.61 7.67 17.24
C LYS A 41 0.73 6.84 16.28
N VAL A 42 -0.55 7.18 16.14
CA VAL A 42 -1.46 6.47 15.24
C VAL A 42 -1.06 6.71 13.78
N ALA A 43 -0.83 7.96 13.40
CA ALA A 43 -0.35 8.29 12.06
C ALA A 43 1.05 7.71 11.79
N ALA A 44 1.96 7.77 12.76
CA ALA A 44 3.29 7.19 12.63
C ALA A 44 3.24 5.67 12.40
N TYR A 45 2.40 4.96 13.16
CA TYR A 45 2.18 3.53 12.99
C TYR A 45 1.61 3.19 11.61
N ALA A 46 0.56 3.90 11.19
CA ALA A 46 -0.03 3.69 9.87
C ALA A 46 0.97 3.96 8.73
N MET A 47 1.75 5.04 8.82
CA MET A 47 2.82 5.34 7.85
C MET A 47 3.87 4.24 7.83
N THR A 48 4.24 3.67 8.98
CA THR A 48 5.18 2.55 9.06
C THR A 48 4.65 1.33 8.30
N MET A 49 3.38 0.97 8.51
CA MET A 49 2.74 -0.15 7.82
C MET A 49 2.61 0.08 6.32
N ILE A 50 2.30 1.32 5.90
CA ILE A 50 2.29 1.73 4.48
C ILE A 50 3.69 1.57 3.87
N GLN A 51 4.75 2.04 4.52
CA GLN A 51 6.11 1.89 3.99
C GLN A 51 6.56 0.43 3.89
N ALA A 52 6.07 -0.43 4.78
CA ALA A 52 6.30 -1.87 4.66
C ALA A 52 5.68 -2.40 3.36
N LYS A 53 4.47 -1.99 3.00
CA LYS A 53 3.84 -2.39 1.72
C LYS A 53 4.51 -1.77 0.50
N VAL A 54 4.91 -0.50 0.56
CA VAL A 54 5.72 0.14 -0.50
C VAL A 54 7.01 -0.63 -0.73
N THR A 55 7.66 -1.09 0.34
CA THR A 55 8.86 -1.95 0.23
C THR A 55 8.57 -3.23 -0.55
N ARG A 56 7.43 -3.89 -0.29
CA ARG A 56 7.02 -5.12 -0.99
C ARG A 56 6.68 -4.87 -2.46
N ILE A 57 6.08 -3.73 -2.77
CA ILE A 57 5.82 -3.29 -4.16
C ILE A 57 7.15 -3.04 -4.90
N CYS A 58 8.11 -2.35 -4.27
CA CYS A 58 9.38 -2.02 -4.91
C CYS A 58 10.34 -3.22 -5.09
N ASN A 59 10.24 -4.24 -4.22
CA ASN A 59 11.18 -5.37 -4.20
C ASN A 59 10.56 -6.69 -4.63
N GLY A 60 9.23 -6.78 -4.69
CA GLY A 60 8.46 -8.00 -4.97
C GLY A 60 7.54 -7.82 -6.17
N ASN A 61 6.32 -8.33 -6.05
CA ASN A 61 5.32 -8.22 -7.10
C ASN A 61 4.46 -6.96 -6.90
N GLU A 62 4.70 -5.94 -7.72
CA GLU A 62 3.97 -4.68 -7.71
C GLU A 62 2.49 -4.82 -8.08
N SER A 63 2.12 -5.90 -8.76
CA SER A 63 0.75 -6.20 -9.17
C SER A 63 -0.01 -7.05 -8.14
N PHE A 64 0.58 -7.37 -6.98
CA PHE A 64 -0.10 -8.13 -5.94
C PHE A 64 -1.13 -7.27 -5.20
N PRO A 65 -2.45 -7.54 -5.32
CA PRO A 65 -3.50 -6.60 -4.87
C PRO A 65 -3.47 -6.30 -3.36
N ASP A 66 -3.15 -7.29 -2.54
CA ASP A 66 -3.09 -7.18 -1.07
C ASP A 66 -2.21 -6.03 -0.61
N HIS A 67 -1.11 -5.73 -1.31
CA HIS A 67 -0.23 -4.63 -0.94
C HIS A 67 -0.92 -3.27 -1.02
N TRP A 68 -1.73 -3.07 -2.07
CA TRP A 68 -2.46 -1.83 -2.31
C TRP A 68 -3.69 -1.71 -1.42
N GLU A 69 -4.43 -2.80 -1.24
CA GLU A 69 -5.58 -2.87 -0.34
C GLU A 69 -5.18 -2.53 1.11
N ASP A 70 -4.06 -3.07 1.58
CA ASP A 70 -3.52 -2.75 2.90
C ASP A 70 -3.13 -1.29 3.04
N ILE A 71 -2.50 -0.67 2.02
CA ILE A 71 -2.17 0.77 2.05
C ILE A 71 -3.43 1.61 2.25
N ILE A 72 -4.49 1.30 1.50
CA ILE A 72 -5.77 2.01 1.61
C ILE A 72 -6.39 1.77 3.00
N GLY A 73 -6.33 0.55 3.50
CA GLY A 73 -6.81 0.17 4.82
C GLY A 73 -6.10 0.94 5.94
N TYR A 74 -4.76 0.95 5.95
CA TYR A 74 -3.97 1.67 6.96
C TYR A 74 -4.19 3.18 6.89
N ALA A 75 -4.29 3.76 5.68
CA ALA A 75 -4.62 5.18 5.52
C ALA A 75 -6.02 5.51 6.08
N SER A 76 -7.00 4.63 5.85
CA SER A 76 -8.36 4.80 6.38
C SER A 76 -8.38 4.74 7.91
N LEU A 77 -7.70 3.75 8.49
CA LEU A 77 -7.57 3.59 9.94
C LEU A 77 -6.89 4.80 10.60
N ALA A 78 -5.86 5.38 9.96
CA ALA A 78 -5.20 6.59 10.45
C ALA A 78 -6.13 7.81 10.52
N LEU A 79 -7.13 7.87 9.61
CA LEU A 79 -8.16 8.91 9.58
C LEU A 79 -9.35 8.60 10.51
N GLY A 80 -9.32 7.47 11.23
CA GLY A 80 -10.47 6.99 12.00
C GLY A 80 -11.66 6.57 11.15
N LYS A 81 -11.44 6.25 9.87
CA LYS A 81 -12.46 5.75 8.95
C LYS A 81 -12.36 4.23 8.87
N GLN A 82 -13.49 3.55 8.92
CA GLN A 82 -13.55 2.15 8.53
C GLN A 82 -13.43 2.08 7.00
N PHE A 83 -12.51 1.25 6.52
CA PHE A 83 -12.44 0.95 5.11
C PHE A 83 -13.57 -0.03 4.78
N GLU A 84 -14.55 0.43 4.01
CA GLU A 84 -15.50 -0.44 3.34
C GLU A 84 -14.91 -0.77 1.98
N PRO A 85 -14.50 -2.03 1.71
CA PRO A 85 -13.94 -2.39 0.43
C PRO A 85 -14.96 -2.01 -0.65
N GLN A 86 -14.52 -1.18 -1.59
CA GLN A 86 -15.33 -0.86 -2.76
C GLN A 86 -15.61 -2.19 -3.46
N GLN A 87 -16.89 -2.60 -3.49
CA GLN A 87 -17.36 -3.74 -4.26
C GLN A 87 -16.63 -3.74 -5.58
N ALA A 88 -15.94 -4.85 -5.90
CA ALA A 88 -15.10 -4.99 -7.09
C ALA A 88 -15.78 -4.32 -8.29
N VAL A 89 -15.33 -3.11 -8.63
CA VAL A 89 -15.90 -2.35 -9.71
C VAL A 89 -15.40 -3.04 -10.97
N SER A 90 -16.22 -3.94 -11.51
CA SER A 90 -15.96 -4.70 -12.74
C SER A 90 -16.01 -3.83 -14.01
N VAL A 91 -15.78 -2.53 -13.88
CA VAL A 91 -15.89 -1.59 -14.97
C VAL A 91 -14.48 -1.30 -15.48
N PRO A 92 -14.15 -1.67 -16.73
CA PRO A 92 -12.85 -1.36 -17.32
C PRO A 92 -12.59 0.14 -17.20
N VAL A 93 -11.39 0.52 -16.75
CA VAL A 93 -10.93 1.92 -16.57
C VAL A 93 -11.28 2.85 -17.77
N VAL A 94 -11.42 2.27 -18.96
CA VAL A 94 -11.85 2.93 -20.20
C VAL A 94 -13.23 3.60 -20.11
N ASP A 95 -14.18 3.02 -19.36
CA ASP A 95 -15.55 3.54 -19.29
C ASP A 95 -15.69 4.70 -18.29
N TYR A 96 -14.87 4.71 -17.23
CA TYR A 96 -14.80 5.84 -16.29
C TYR A 96 -14.34 7.13 -17.00
N ILE A 97 -13.32 7.03 -17.86
CA ILE A 97 -12.80 8.17 -18.62
C ILE A 97 -13.84 8.68 -19.64
N LYS A 98 -14.63 7.79 -20.26
CA LYS A 98 -15.71 8.21 -21.18
C LYS A 98 -16.81 8.97 -20.45
N THR A 99 -17.22 8.53 -19.26
CA THR A 99 -18.27 9.23 -18.49
C THR A 99 -17.85 10.63 -18.06
N GLN A 100 -16.59 10.85 -17.66
CA GLN A 100 -16.10 12.18 -17.26
C GLN A 100 -15.98 13.13 -18.47
N ASN A 101 -15.65 12.62 -19.65
CA ASN A 101 -15.56 13.43 -20.87
C ASN A 101 -16.94 13.78 -21.49
N MET A 102 -17.99 12.99 -21.20
CA MET A 102 -19.35 13.30 -21.65
C MET A 102 -20.02 14.41 -20.84
N THR A 103 -19.65 14.57 -19.56
CA THR A 103 -20.18 15.64 -18.69
C THR A 103 -19.50 16.99 -18.91
N ALA A 104 -18.28 17.01 -19.44
CA ALA A 104 -17.52 18.24 -19.69
C ALA A 104 -17.93 19.01 -20.98
N ASN A 105 -18.72 18.41 -21.86
CA ASN A 105 -19.16 19.01 -23.14
C ASN A 105 -20.64 19.46 -23.12
N ARG A 106 -21.19 19.73 -21.93
CA ARG A 106 -22.54 20.29 -21.74
C ARG A 106 -22.48 21.56 -20.88
N GLU A 107 -21.64 22.51 -21.28
CA GLU A 107 -21.73 23.92 -20.87
C GLU A 107 -21.53 24.81 -22.10
#